data_AF-A0A967W2G6-F1
#
_entry.id   AF-A0A967W2G6-F1
#
_cell.length_a   1.000
_cell.length_b   1.000
_cell.length_c   1.000
_cell.angle_alpha   90.00
_cell.angle_beta   90.00
_cell.angle_gamma   90.00
#
_symmetry.space_group_name_H-M   'P 1'
#
loop_
_entity.id
_entity.type
_entity.pdbx_description
1 polymer ?
#
loop_
_entity_poly.entity_id
_entity_poly.type
_entity_poly.pdbx_seq_one_letter_code
_entity_poly.pdbx_strand_id
1 'polypeptide(L)'
;MEAKLTQPHLIMAAQASISIMKTLKKHIQIIEKEVMSKISLREPFQCLLSVPGIGKILALTIMLELGDISRFKEVGNYSSYCRCVRTQRLSNGKSKGKGNVKNGNKYLSWAYIEAANFAKRYCPYARAFYQRKANQGGTVLAIKALSNKLSRATYYIMRDNIEYDPKMLFG
;
A
#
# COMPACT_ATOMS: atom_id res chain seq x y z
N MET A 1 -18.31 22.64 16.64
CA MET A 1 -19.56 22.02 17.14
C MET A 1 -19.29 20.53 17.33
N GLU A 2 -18.76 20.14 18.49
CA GLU A 2 -18.52 18.72 18.81
C GLU A 2 -19.86 18.08 19.16
N ALA A 3 -20.34 17.16 18.34
CA ALA A 3 -21.48 16.32 18.67
C ALA A 3 -21.07 15.37 19.80
N LYS A 4 -21.30 15.77 21.05
CA LYS A 4 -21.17 14.86 22.20
C LYS A 4 -22.29 13.84 22.14
N LEU A 5 -21.93 12.56 22.16
CA LEU A 5 -22.89 11.46 22.29
C LEU A 5 -23.61 11.60 23.65
N THR A 6 -24.86 12.06 23.63
CA THR A 6 -25.65 12.32 24.84
C THR A 6 -26.53 11.14 25.25
N GLN A 7 -26.87 10.25 24.31
CA GLN A 7 -27.75 9.11 24.58
C GLN A 7 -26.99 7.99 25.31
N PRO A 8 -27.49 7.47 26.45
CA PRO A 8 -26.79 6.46 27.26
C PRO A 8 -26.40 5.19 26.48
N HIS A 9 -27.27 4.70 25.60
CA HIS A 9 -27.01 3.51 24.78
C HIS A 9 -25.89 3.76 23.75
N LEU A 10 -25.77 4.97 23.21
CA LEU A 10 -24.68 5.33 22.29
C LEU A 10 -23.34 5.43 23.03
N ILE A 11 -23.34 5.96 24.25
CA ILE A 11 -22.15 6.02 25.11
C ILE A 11 -21.68 4.59 25.42
N MET A 12 -22.58 3.70 25.83
CA MET A 12 -22.26 2.30 26.11
C MET A 12 -21.68 1.59 24.88
N ALA A 13 -22.31 1.74 23.70
CA ALA A 13 -21.84 1.14 22.46
C ALA A 13 -20.44 1.66 22.04
N ALA A 14 -20.20 2.96 22.20
CA ALA A 14 -18.89 3.57 21.96
C ALA A 14 -17.83 3.05 22.93
N GLN A 15 -18.15 2.94 24.23
CA GLN A 15 -17.24 2.40 25.25
C GLN A 15 -16.88 0.94 24.96
N ALA A 16 -17.86 0.11 24.59
CA ALA A 16 -17.63 -1.28 24.20
C ALA A 16 -16.67 -1.36 22.99
N SER A 17 -16.92 -0.56 21.94
CA SER A 17 -16.05 -0.49 20.76
C SER A 17 -14.64 -0.03 21.10
N ILE A 18 -14.50 1.00 21.96
CA ILE A 18 -13.20 1.51 22.43
C ILE A 18 -12.44 0.43 23.21
N SER A 19 -13.14 -0.33 24.06
CA SER A 19 -12.53 -1.43 24.81
C SER A 19 -11.94 -2.48 23.87
N ILE A 20 -12.72 -2.92 22.88
CA ILE A 20 -12.27 -3.88 21.85
C ILE A 20 -11.08 -3.32 21.07
N MET A 21 -11.14 -2.07 20.60
CA MET A 21 -10.04 -1.43 19.88
C MET A 21 -8.75 -1.38 20.71
N LYS A 22 -8.85 -1.06 22.01
CA LYS A 22 -7.70 -1.03 22.91
C LYS A 22 -7.08 -2.42 23.08
N THR A 23 -7.91 -3.45 23.26
CA THR A 23 -7.44 -4.84 23.41
C THR A 23 -6.75 -5.33 22.14
N LEU A 24 -7.37 -5.13 20.97
CA LEU A 24 -6.78 -5.51 19.68
C LEU A 24 -5.47 -4.78 19.43
N LYS A 25 -5.40 -3.47 19.76
CA LYS A 25 -4.15 -2.70 19.64
C LYS A 25 -3.02 -3.29 20.48
N LYS A 26 -3.30 -3.71 21.72
CA LYS A 26 -2.30 -4.38 22.58
C LYS A 26 -1.81 -5.69 21.95
N HIS A 27 -2.71 -6.52 21.44
CA HIS A 27 -2.34 -7.79 20.82
C HIS A 27 -1.53 -7.59 19.54
N ILE A 28 -1.90 -6.59 18.70
CA ILE A 28 -1.13 -6.21 17.52
C ILE A 28 0.29 -5.84 17.91
N GLN A 29 0.48 -4.99 18.93
CA GLN A 29 1.81 -4.58 19.39
C GLN A 29 2.67 -5.75 19.89
N ILE A 30 2.07 -6.70 20.60
CA ILE A 30 2.77 -7.91 21.06
C ILE A 30 3.26 -8.74 19.87
N ILE A 31 2.37 -8.98 18.89
CA ILE A 31 2.70 -9.74 17.68
C ILE A 31 3.76 -9.01 16.86
N GLU A 32 3.61 -7.71 16.62
CA GLU A 32 4.58 -6.91 15.88
C GLU A 32 5.97 -6.95 16.54
N LYS A 33 6.03 -6.85 17.88
CA LYS A 33 7.29 -6.96 18.63
C LYS A 33 7.96 -8.31 18.44
N GLU A 34 7.18 -9.39 18.51
CA GLU A 34 7.68 -10.76 18.34
C GLU A 34 8.12 -11.04 16.90
N VAL A 35 7.43 -10.49 15.91
CA VAL A 35 7.87 -10.57 14.52
C VAL A 35 9.19 -9.81 14.34
N MET A 36 9.25 -8.55 14.81
CA MET A 36 10.45 -7.73 14.67
C MET A 36 11.67 -8.25 15.43
N SER A 37 11.50 -9.07 16.47
CA SER A 37 12.62 -9.72 17.16
C SER A 37 13.21 -10.89 16.35
N LYS A 38 12.41 -11.51 15.47
CA LYS A 38 12.80 -12.68 14.67
C LYS A 38 13.27 -12.35 13.26
N ILE A 39 12.80 -11.24 12.68
CA ILE A 39 13.13 -10.87 11.31
C ILE A 39 13.53 -9.40 11.20
N SER A 40 14.58 -9.17 10.43
CA SER A 40 15.05 -7.86 10.02
C SER A 40 14.92 -7.68 8.51
N LEU A 41 14.84 -6.41 8.07
CA LEU A 41 14.85 -6.09 6.65
C LEU A 41 16.25 -6.35 6.08
N ARG A 42 16.28 -7.12 5.00
CA ARG A 42 17.48 -7.36 4.22
C ARG A 42 17.69 -6.21 3.26
N GLU A 43 18.94 -5.91 2.91
CA GLU A 43 19.22 -5.14 1.69
C GLU A 43 18.63 -5.89 0.49
N PRO A 44 17.97 -5.23 -0.47
CA PRO A 44 17.77 -3.78 -0.65
C PRO A 44 16.44 -3.24 -0.06
N PHE A 45 15.73 -4.03 0.75
CA PHE A 45 14.40 -3.67 1.26
C PHE A 45 14.43 -2.59 2.36
N GLN A 46 15.59 -2.24 2.90
CA GLN A 46 15.71 -1.17 3.89
C GLN A 46 15.34 0.20 3.29
N CYS A 47 15.73 0.46 2.04
CA CYS A 47 15.39 1.68 1.32
C CYS A 47 13.87 1.88 1.16
N LEU A 48 13.05 0.82 1.27
CA LEU A 48 11.59 0.96 1.24
C LEU A 48 11.05 1.82 2.38
N LEU A 49 11.75 1.91 3.52
CA LEU A 49 11.34 2.74 4.65
C LEU A 49 11.40 4.25 4.35
N SER A 50 12.16 4.65 3.32
CA SER A 50 12.18 6.04 2.84
C SER A 50 10.91 6.42 2.05
N VAL A 51 10.14 5.43 1.58
CA VAL A 51 8.93 5.67 0.80
C VAL A 51 7.79 6.10 1.71
N PRO A 52 7.14 7.25 1.47
CA PRO A 52 6.04 7.72 2.31
C PRO A 52 4.90 6.71 2.32
N GLY A 53 4.53 6.28 3.53
CA GLY A 53 3.46 5.31 3.77
C GLY A 53 3.91 3.86 3.86
N ILE A 54 5.17 3.54 3.59
CA ILE A 54 5.71 2.20 3.85
C ILE A 54 6.42 2.18 5.21
N GLY A 55 5.78 1.57 6.20
CA GLY A 55 6.39 1.29 7.50
C GLY A 55 7.06 -0.09 7.56
N LYS A 56 7.69 -0.41 8.70
CA LYS A 56 8.42 -1.68 8.92
C LYS A 56 7.60 -2.93 8.57
N ILE A 57 6.34 -3.00 9.02
CA ILE A 57 5.48 -4.16 8.75
C ILE A 57 5.15 -4.30 7.26
N LEU A 58 4.88 -3.19 6.57
CA LEU A 58 4.63 -3.22 5.13
C LEU A 58 5.90 -3.56 4.35
N ALA A 59 7.06 -3.02 4.73
CA ALA A 59 8.35 -3.37 4.13
C ALA A 59 8.67 -4.86 4.32
N LEU A 60 8.45 -5.41 5.52
CA LEU A 60 8.63 -6.84 5.79
C LEU A 60 7.65 -7.70 4.98
N THR A 61 6.40 -7.26 4.86
CA THR A 61 5.39 -7.92 4.01
C THR A 61 5.86 -7.94 2.56
N ILE A 62 6.34 -6.82 2.03
CA ILE A 62 6.87 -6.74 0.67
C ILE A 62 8.06 -7.68 0.50
N MET A 63 9.03 -7.66 1.42
CA MET A 63 10.21 -8.53 1.39
C MET A 63 9.85 -10.01 1.36
N LEU A 64 8.95 -10.44 2.26
CA LEU A 64 8.57 -11.85 2.40
C LEU A 64 7.73 -12.37 1.24
N GLU A 65 6.82 -11.55 0.71
CA GLU A 65 5.91 -11.94 -0.38
C GLU A 65 6.58 -11.88 -1.76
N LEU A 66 7.60 -11.03 -1.92
CA LEU A 66 8.29 -10.81 -3.17
C LEU A 66 9.41 -11.85 -3.38
N GLY A 67 10.27 -12.04 -2.37
CA GLY A 67 11.51 -12.80 -2.49
C GLY A 67 12.59 -11.97 -3.18
N ASP A 68 13.18 -12.49 -4.25
CA ASP A 68 14.17 -11.76 -5.06
C ASP A 68 13.50 -10.87 -6.12
N ILE A 69 13.88 -9.60 -6.20
CA ILE A 69 13.39 -8.63 -7.19
C ILE A 69 13.82 -8.98 -8.62
N SER A 70 14.96 -9.66 -8.78
CA SER A 70 15.53 -10.04 -10.07
C SER A 70 14.60 -10.94 -10.91
N ARG A 71 13.67 -11.65 -10.24
CA ARG A 71 12.66 -12.49 -10.90
C ARG A 71 11.72 -11.70 -11.82
N PHE A 72 11.62 -10.39 -11.63
CA PHE A 72 10.82 -9.51 -12.46
C PHE A 72 11.74 -8.72 -13.40
N LYS A 73 11.79 -9.11 -14.68
CA LYS A 73 12.59 -8.41 -15.69
C LYS A 73 12.18 -6.95 -15.91
N GLU A 74 10.88 -6.67 -15.76
CA GLU A 74 10.29 -5.37 -16.03
C GLU A 74 9.40 -4.92 -14.88
N VAL A 75 9.39 -3.60 -14.63
CA VAL A 75 8.54 -2.96 -13.62
C VAL A 75 7.04 -3.25 -13.85
N GLY A 76 6.63 -3.45 -15.11
CA GLY A 76 5.26 -3.82 -15.45
C GLY A 76 4.87 -5.20 -14.90
N ASN A 77 5.78 -6.17 -14.96
CA ASN A 77 5.57 -7.52 -14.42
C ASN A 77 5.43 -7.48 -12.91
N TYR A 78 6.27 -6.68 -12.23
CA TYR A 78 6.17 -6.49 -10.79
C TYR A 78 4.86 -5.83 -10.36
N SER A 79 4.50 -4.70 -10.99
CA SER A 79 3.26 -3.99 -10.64
C SER A 79 2.00 -4.82 -10.96
N SER A 80 2.07 -5.64 -12.02
CA SER A 80 1.04 -6.64 -12.34
C SER A 80 0.93 -7.72 -11.26
N TYR A 81 2.05 -8.27 -10.81
CA TYR A 81 2.09 -9.24 -9.72
C TYR A 81 1.54 -8.66 -8.41
N CYS A 82 1.77 -7.38 -8.13
CA CYS A 82 1.21 -6.67 -6.97
C CYS A 82 -0.29 -6.33 -7.12
N ARG A 83 -0.93 -6.68 -8.25
CA ARG A 83 -2.32 -6.33 -8.60
C ARG A 83 -2.59 -4.82 -8.61
N CYS A 84 -1.57 -4.00 -8.85
CA CYS A 84 -1.72 -2.55 -8.89
C CYS A 84 -2.09 -2.01 -10.28
N VAL A 85 -2.00 -2.84 -11.32
CA VAL A 85 -2.37 -2.47 -12.70
C VAL A 85 -3.78 -2.96 -13.06
N ARG A 86 -4.36 -2.38 -14.12
CA ARG A 86 -5.62 -2.88 -14.69
C ARG A 86 -5.36 -4.18 -15.46
N THR A 87 -6.21 -5.18 -15.24
CA THR A 87 -6.15 -6.45 -16.00
C THR A 87 -6.86 -6.30 -17.34
N GLN A 88 -6.21 -5.65 -18.30
CA GLN A 88 -6.73 -5.51 -19.67
C GLN A 88 -6.14 -6.61 -20.56
N ARG A 89 -7.00 -7.25 -21.38
CA ARG A 89 -6.57 -8.17 -22.44
C ARG A 89 -6.92 -7.54 -23.77
N LEU A 90 -5.96 -6.86 -24.39
CA LEU A 90 -6.13 -6.21 -25.69
C LEU A 90 -5.29 -6.95 -26.74
N SER A 91 -5.82 -7.12 -27.94
CA SER A 91 -5.10 -7.62 -29.12
C SER A 91 -5.56 -6.82 -30.32
N ASN A 92 -4.60 -6.21 -31.03
CA ASN A 92 -4.86 -5.31 -32.14
C ASN A 92 -5.94 -4.24 -31.82
N GLY A 93 -5.84 -3.62 -30.65
CA GLY A 93 -6.81 -2.64 -30.14
C GLY A 93 -8.16 -3.21 -29.69
N LYS A 94 -8.44 -4.49 -29.94
CA LYS A 94 -9.72 -5.14 -29.57
C LYS A 94 -9.61 -5.87 -28.24
N SER A 95 -10.63 -5.70 -27.40
CA SER A 95 -10.75 -6.45 -26.14
C SER A 95 -10.92 -7.95 -26.41
N LYS A 96 -10.08 -8.76 -25.78
CA LYS A 96 -10.12 -10.23 -25.79
C LYS A 96 -10.75 -10.79 -24.50
N GLY A 97 -11.62 -9.99 -23.87
CA GLY A 97 -12.32 -10.34 -22.63
C GLY A 97 -11.72 -9.68 -21.38
N LYS A 98 -12.27 -10.05 -20.21
CA LYS A 98 -11.83 -9.54 -18.91
C LYS A 98 -10.70 -10.41 -18.37
N GLY A 99 -9.60 -9.79 -17.93
CA GLY A 99 -8.55 -10.51 -17.24
C GLY A 99 -8.97 -10.96 -15.83
N ASN A 100 -8.29 -11.95 -15.26
CA ASN A 100 -8.52 -12.37 -13.88
C ASN A 100 -7.99 -11.29 -12.91
N VAL A 101 -8.93 -10.54 -12.32
CA VAL A 101 -8.64 -9.46 -11.36
C VAL A 101 -7.99 -9.99 -10.07
N LYS A 102 -8.15 -11.28 -9.77
CA LYS A 102 -7.55 -11.95 -8.61
C LYS A 102 -6.22 -12.64 -8.95
N ASN A 103 -5.65 -12.43 -10.14
CA ASN A 103 -4.32 -12.95 -10.45
C ASN A 103 -3.23 -12.09 -9.78
N GLY A 104 -2.11 -12.68 -9.36
CA GLY A 104 -1.03 -12.01 -8.62
C GLY A 104 -1.14 -12.19 -7.09
N ASN A 105 -0.37 -11.43 -6.32
CA ASN A 105 -0.25 -11.55 -4.88
C ASN A 105 -1.23 -10.63 -4.12
N LYS A 106 -2.12 -11.22 -3.30
CA LYS A 106 -3.13 -10.48 -2.53
C LYS A 106 -2.53 -9.66 -1.39
N TYR A 107 -1.43 -10.10 -0.79
CA TYR A 107 -0.76 -9.44 0.32
C TYR A 107 -0.01 -8.19 -0.16
N LEU A 108 0.68 -8.29 -1.29
CA LEU A 108 1.29 -7.12 -1.94
C LEU A 108 0.22 -6.11 -2.38
N SER A 109 -0.91 -6.59 -2.90
CA SER A 109 -2.04 -5.72 -3.27
C SER A 109 -2.57 -4.93 -2.08
N TRP A 110 -2.77 -5.60 -0.94
CA TRP A 110 -3.15 -4.94 0.31
C TRP A 110 -2.08 -3.97 0.78
N ALA A 111 -0.80 -4.38 0.82
CA ALA A 111 0.30 -3.57 1.30
C ALA A 111 0.45 -2.24 0.54
N TYR A 112 0.34 -2.26 -0.79
CA TYR A 112 0.43 -1.03 -1.60
C TYR A 112 -0.80 -0.12 -1.47
N ILE A 113 -1.99 -0.68 -1.23
CA ILE A 113 -3.20 0.11 -0.95
C ILE A 113 -3.06 0.82 0.40
N GLU A 114 -2.58 0.13 1.43
CA GLU A 114 -2.28 0.74 2.72
C GLU A 114 -1.20 1.82 2.58
N ALA A 115 -0.10 1.51 1.90
CA ALA A 115 0.95 2.48 1.64
C ALA A 115 0.42 3.74 0.95
N ALA A 116 -0.46 3.59 -0.05
CA ALA A 116 -1.10 4.72 -0.73
C ALA A 116 -2.02 5.54 0.20
N ASN A 117 -2.74 4.90 1.13
CA ASN A 117 -3.60 5.58 2.09
C ASN A 117 -2.79 6.39 3.11
N PHE A 118 -1.63 5.89 3.53
CA PHE A 118 -0.71 6.67 4.36
C PHE A 118 0.00 7.76 3.55
N ALA A 119 0.47 7.46 2.34
CA ALA A 119 1.15 8.41 1.46
C ALA A 119 0.27 9.64 1.18
N LYS A 120 -1.00 9.47 0.80
CA LYS A 120 -1.91 10.61 0.56
C LYS A 120 -2.13 11.47 1.81
N ARG A 121 -1.97 10.90 3.01
CA ARG A 121 -2.15 11.61 4.27
C ARG A 121 -0.91 12.41 4.65
N TYR A 122 0.28 11.87 4.45
CA TYR A 122 1.53 12.46 4.99
C TYR A 122 2.48 13.04 3.94
N CYS A 123 2.31 12.74 2.64
CA CYS A 123 3.12 13.28 1.56
C CYS A 123 2.32 14.26 0.69
N PRO A 124 2.71 15.56 0.60
CA PRO A 124 2.02 16.55 -0.22
C PRO A 124 1.94 16.17 -1.71
N TYR A 125 3.02 15.62 -2.29
CA TYR A 125 3.04 15.18 -3.69
C TYR A 125 2.04 14.05 -3.97
N ALA A 126 2.01 13.04 -3.09
CA ALA A 126 1.06 11.93 -3.19
C ALA A 126 -0.38 12.40 -3.02
N ARG A 127 -0.62 13.36 -2.10
CA ARG A 127 -1.94 13.98 -1.91
C ARG A 127 -2.41 14.71 -3.15
N ALA A 128 -1.57 15.56 -3.74
CA ALA A 128 -1.91 16.31 -4.96
C ALA A 128 -2.21 15.37 -6.14
N PHE A 129 -1.39 14.33 -6.33
CA PHE A 129 -1.65 13.31 -7.34
C PHE A 129 -2.98 12.58 -7.11
N TYR A 130 -3.25 12.16 -5.87
CA TYR A 130 -4.48 11.49 -5.49
C TYR A 130 -5.71 12.38 -5.77
N GLN A 131 -5.69 13.64 -5.34
CA GLN A 131 -6.80 14.57 -5.55
C GLN A 131 -7.09 14.78 -7.03
N ARG A 132 -6.06 14.99 -7.85
CA ARG A 132 -6.20 15.11 -9.31
C ARG A 132 -6.87 13.88 -9.92
N LYS A 133 -6.47 12.67 -9.50
CA LYS A 133 -7.07 11.42 -9.98
C LYS A 133 -8.47 11.17 -9.43
N ALA A 134 -8.75 11.59 -8.19
CA ALA A 134 -10.06 11.46 -7.58
C ALA A 134 -11.09 12.33 -8.31
N ASN A 135 -10.71 13.53 -8.72
CA ASN A 135 -11.56 14.43 -9.51
C ASN A 135 -11.85 13.88 -10.93
N GLN A 136 -10.95 13.05 -11.48
CA GLN A 136 -11.11 12.46 -12.82
C GLN A 136 -11.97 11.19 -12.84
N GLY A 137 -11.94 10.38 -11.77
CA GLY A 137 -12.53 9.03 -11.80
C GLY A 137 -12.90 8.43 -10.45
N GLY A 138 -13.02 9.26 -9.41
CA GLY A 138 -13.40 8.84 -8.08
C GLY A 138 -12.25 8.31 -7.21
N THR A 139 -12.54 8.19 -5.91
CA THR A 139 -11.56 7.89 -4.86
C THR A 139 -10.92 6.50 -5.00
N VAL A 140 -11.71 5.50 -5.40
CA VAL A 140 -11.23 4.11 -5.57
C VAL A 140 -10.24 4.00 -6.73
N LEU A 141 -10.49 4.69 -7.85
CA LEU A 141 -9.54 4.69 -8.96
C LEU A 141 -8.29 5.49 -8.62
N ALA A 142 -8.43 6.58 -7.88
CA ALA A 142 -7.31 7.39 -7.42
C ALA A 142 -6.36 6.63 -6.49
N ILE A 143 -6.88 5.88 -5.51
CA ILE A 143 -6.04 5.10 -4.60
C ILE A 143 -5.31 3.98 -5.34
N LYS A 144 -5.98 3.30 -6.28
CA LYS A 144 -5.35 2.28 -7.12
C LYS A 144 -4.25 2.86 -8.01
N ALA A 145 -4.49 4.03 -8.60
CA ALA A 145 -3.48 4.73 -9.40
C ALA A 145 -2.26 5.13 -8.57
N LEU A 146 -2.47 5.62 -7.34
CA LEU A 146 -1.38 5.95 -6.42
C LEU A 146 -0.61 4.70 -5.98
N SER A 147 -1.33 3.60 -5.68
CA SER A 147 -0.74 2.31 -5.31
C SER A 147 0.16 1.77 -6.41
N ASN A 148 -0.27 1.87 -7.69
CA ASN A 148 0.57 1.52 -8.84
C ASN A 148 1.81 2.40 -8.96
N LYS A 149 1.68 3.69 -8.66
CA LYS A 149 2.83 4.60 -8.66
C LYS A 149 3.85 4.16 -7.62
N LEU A 150 3.40 3.88 -6.40
CA LEU A 150 4.25 3.37 -5.33
C LEU A 150 4.88 2.01 -5.69
N SER A 151 4.13 1.05 -6.21
CA SER A 151 4.68 -0.26 -6.59
C SER A 151 5.73 -0.18 -7.71
N ARG A 152 5.58 0.79 -8.62
CA ARG A 152 6.61 1.04 -9.64
C ARG A 152 7.85 1.70 -9.04
N ALA A 153 7.69 2.61 -8.09
CA ALA A 153 8.81 3.26 -7.41
C ALA A 153 9.63 2.27 -6.61
N THR A 154 8.96 1.42 -5.81
CA THR A 154 9.60 0.41 -4.98
C THR A 154 10.38 -0.61 -5.79
N TYR A 155 9.93 -0.97 -7.00
CA TYR A 155 10.70 -1.81 -7.92
C TYR A 155 12.10 -1.25 -8.19
N TYR A 156 12.19 0.03 -8.56
CA TYR A 156 13.48 0.66 -8.85
C TYR A 156 14.32 0.87 -7.60
N ILE A 157 13.69 1.27 -6.49
CA ILE A 157 14.35 1.38 -5.18
C ILE A 157 15.01 0.06 -4.78
N MET A 158 14.28 -1.06 -4.88
CA MET A 158 14.82 -2.38 -4.55
C MET A 158 15.86 -2.84 -5.57
N ARG A 159 15.65 -2.61 -6.87
CA ARG A 159 16.60 -3.07 -7.91
C ARG A 159 17.93 -2.33 -7.85
N ASP A 160 17.88 -1.01 -7.67
CA ASP A 160 19.04 -0.13 -7.77
C ASP A 160 19.63 0.21 -6.39
N ASN A 161 18.98 -0.23 -5.32
CA ASN A 161 19.30 0.06 -3.92
C ASN A 161 19.48 1.56 -3.63
N ILE A 162 18.47 2.34 -4.05
CA ILE A 162 18.46 3.81 -3.92
C ILE A 162 17.35 4.26 -2.98
N GLU A 163 17.56 5.38 -2.30
CA GLU A 163 16.50 6.01 -1.51
C GLU A 163 15.39 6.62 -2.38
N TYR A 164 14.22 6.79 -1.77
CA TYR A 164 13.06 7.39 -2.43
C TYR A 164 13.27 8.88 -2.73
N ASP A 165 13.15 9.24 -4.01
CA ASP A 165 13.02 10.63 -4.45
C ASP A 165 11.58 10.93 -4.93
N PRO A 166 10.84 11.83 -4.26
CA PRO A 166 9.53 12.29 -4.69
C PRO A 166 9.49 12.84 -6.12
N LYS A 167 10.56 13.48 -6.60
CA LYS A 167 10.62 14.09 -7.93
C LYS A 167 10.67 13.04 -9.03
N MET A 168 11.42 11.97 -8.86
CA MET A 168 11.44 10.86 -9.82
C MET A 168 10.07 10.19 -9.93
N LEU A 169 9.32 10.17 -8.82
CA LEU A 169 8.01 9.57 -8.83
C LEU A 169 6.95 10.51 -9.40
N PHE A 170 6.87 11.77 -8.97
CA PHE A 170 5.76 12.70 -9.23
C PHE A 170 6.06 13.87 -10.17
N GLY A 171 7.32 14.04 -10.58
CA GLY A 171 7.73 14.97 -11.62
C GLY A 171 7.23 14.60 -13.01
#